data_AF-A0A2D5XJX4-F1
#
_entry.id   AF-A0A2D5XJX4-F1
#
_cell.length_a   1.000
_cell.length_b   1.000
_cell.length_c   1.000
_cell.angle_alpha   90.00
_cell.angle_beta   90.00
_cell.angle_gamma   90.00
#
_symmetry.space_group_name_H-M   'P 1'
#
loop_
_entity.id
_entity.type
_entity.pdbx_description
1 polymer ?
#
loop_
_entity_poly.entity_id
_entity_poly.type
_entity_poly.pdbx_seq_one_letter_code
_entity_poly.pdbx_strand_id
1 'polypeptide(L)'
;MRVLQDFRKHCDILISIGDCAIMGGLPALRNMVPLKECLDEAYINGPTVHNPSGEIPNDNEIPLLLNKVFPCHEVVKIDYHLPGCPPSADTLWQALTALLGNKPIEFPYELIKYD
;
A
#
# COMPACT_ATOMS: atom_id res chain seq x y z
N MET A 1 1.53 -5.88 -8.63
CA MET A 1 1.53 -7.20 -7.94
C MET A 1 2.86 -7.93 -8.03
N ARG A 2 3.46 -8.08 -9.23
CA ARG A 2 4.72 -8.80 -9.44
C ARG A 2 5.80 -8.51 -8.38
N VAL A 3 6.10 -7.24 -8.13
CA VAL A 3 7.15 -6.83 -7.17
C VAL A 3 6.90 -7.42 -5.78
N LEU A 4 5.68 -7.33 -5.25
CA LEU A 4 5.35 -7.86 -3.92
C LEU A 4 5.50 -9.39 -3.85
N GLN A 5 5.05 -10.10 -4.89
CA GLN A 5 5.18 -11.56 -4.99
C GLN A 5 6.65 -11.98 -5.07
N ASP A 6 7.45 -11.28 -5.86
CA ASP A 6 8.87 -11.55 -5.98
C ASP A 6 9.61 -11.20 -4.67
N PHE A 7 9.24 -10.11 -4.00
CA PHE A 7 9.81 -9.75 -2.69
C PHE A 7 9.55 -10.85 -1.64
N ARG A 8 8.31 -11.34 -1.52
CA ARG A 8 7.97 -12.45 -0.60
C ARG A 8 8.81 -13.71 -0.81
N LYS A 9 9.13 -14.06 -2.06
CA LYS A 9 9.95 -15.26 -2.37
C LYS A 9 11.40 -15.13 -1.86
N HIS A 10 11.87 -13.92 -1.61
CA HIS A 10 13.23 -13.63 -1.16
C HIS A 10 13.29 -13.20 0.32
N CYS A 11 12.21 -13.38 1.08
CA CYS A 11 12.14 -13.03 2.49
C CYS A 11 11.76 -14.24 3.34
N ASP A 12 12.52 -14.49 4.40
CA ASP A 12 12.12 -15.39 5.49
C ASP A 12 10.97 -14.77 6.30
N ILE A 13 11.08 -13.47 6.60
CA ILE A 13 10.08 -12.67 7.31
C ILE A 13 9.67 -11.48 6.42
N LEU A 14 8.37 -11.33 6.16
CA LEU A 14 7.79 -10.18 5.46
C LEU A 14 6.83 -9.43 6.38
N ILE A 15 7.01 -8.11 6.45
CA ILE A 15 6.26 -7.22 7.34
C ILE A 15 5.49 -6.20 6.50
N SER A 16 4.18 -6.06 6.74
CA SER A 16 3.42 -4.91 6.21
C SER A 16 3.64 -3.70 7.11
N ILE A 17 4.20 -2.63 6.54
CA ILE A 17 4.48 -1.40 7.26
C ILE A 17 3.49 -0.32 6.82
N GLY A 18 2.70 0.16 7.78
CA GLY A 18 1.73 1.22 7.64
C GLY A 18 0.41 0.83 7.00
N ASP A 19 -0.56 1.72 7.14
CA ASP A 19 -1.97 1.41 6.85
C ASP A 19 -2.24 1.18 5.36
N CYS A 20 -1.45 1.78 4.47
CA CYS A 20 -1.49 1.45 3.04
C CYS A 20 -1.21 -0.04 2.78
N ALA A 21 -0.20 -0.63 3.45
CA ALA A 21 0.16 -2.02 3.27
C ALA A 21 -0.77 -2.99 4.03
N ILE A 22 -1.37 -2.53 5.13
CA ILE A 22 -2.20 -3.34 6.02
C ILE A 22 -3.65 -3.37 5.57
N MET A 23 -4.24 -2.22 5.21
CA MET A 23 -5.67 -2.09 4.88
C MET A 23 -5.92 -1.33 3.57
N GLY A 24 -4.89 -1.02 2.80
CA GLY A 24 -4.98 -0.27 1.54
C GLY A 24 -4.89 1.26 1.71
N GLY A 25 -5.20 1.77 2.91
CA GLY A 25 -5.06 3.18 3.29
C GLY A 25 -5.91 4.15 2.47
N LEU A 26 -5.50 5.42 2.45
CA LEU A 26 -6.13 6.48 1.63
C LEU A 26 -6.33 6.06 0.15
N PRO A 27 -5.38 5.41 -0.54
CA PRO A 27 -5.58 4.95 -1.92
C PRO A 27 -6.77 4.00 -2.09
N ALA A 28 -7.13 3.21 -1.07
CA ALA A 28 -8.26 2.30 -1.15
C ALA A 28 -9.63 2.99 -1.11
N LEU A 29 -9.71 4.28 -0.74
CA LEU A 29 -10.96 5.04 -0.81
C LEU A 29 -11.56 5.06 -2.23
N ARG A 30 -10.70 5.02 -3.27
CA ARG A 30 -11.15 4.95 -4.66
C ARG A 30 -11.80 3.62 -5.03
N ASN A 31 -11.76 2.59 -4.16
CA ASN A 31 -12.44 1.31 -4.42
C ASN A 31 -13.97 1.43 -4.46
N MET A 32 -14.52 2.54 -3.96
CA MET A 32 -15.94 2.87 -4.02
C MET A 32 -16.35 3.53 -5.34
N VAL A 33 -15.38 3.87 -6.20
CA VAL A 33 -15.58 4.52 -7.49
C VAL A 33 -15.01 3.62 -8.60
N PRO A 34 -15.71 3.43 -9.73
CA PRO A 34 -15.16 2.66 -10.84
C PRO A 34 -13.84 3.25 -11.35
N LEU A 35 -12.85 2.38 -11.62
CA LEU A 35 -11.52 2.80 -12.07
C LEU A 35 -11.58 3.72 -13.30
N LYS A 36 -12.51 3.46 -14.23
CA LYS A 36 -12.71 4.29 -15.41
C LYS A 36 -13.08 5.73 -15.03
N GLU A 37 -13.99 5.91 -14.09
CA GLU A 37 -14.41 7.25 -13.65
C GLU A 37 -13.25 7.99 -12.99
N CYS A 38 -12.42 7.30 -12.20
CA CYS A 38 -11.20 7.90 -11.64
C CYS A 38 -10.24 8.39 -12.73
N LEU A 39 -10.05 7.61 -13.80
CA LEU A 39 -9.15 7.97 -14.91
C LEU A 39 -9.74 9.08 -15.79
N ASP A 40 -11.04 9.02 -16.07
CA ASP A 40 -11.74 10.05 -16.83
C ASP A 40 -11.65 11.40 -16.11
N GLU A 41 -11.89 11.44 -14.80
CA GLU A 41 -11.75 12.68 -14.02
C GLU A 41 -10.32 13.21 -14.03
N ALA A 42 -9.33 12.33 -13.83
CA ALA A 42 -7.93 12.73 -13.73
C ALA A 42 -7.34 13.25 -15.05
N TYR A 43 -7.77 12.72 -16.20
CA TYR A 43 -7.11 12.95 -17.49
C TYR A 43 -8.01 13.57 -18.57
N ILE A 44 -9.34 13.64 -18.37
CA ILE A 44 -10.29 14.12 -19.38
C ILE A 44 -11.17 15.24 -18.83
N ASN A 45 -11.91 14.98 -17.76
CA ASN A 45 -13.01 15.84 -17.30
C ASN A 45 -12.59 16.87 -16.23
N GLY A 46 -11.39 16.72 -15.67
CA GLY A 46 -10.90 17.61 -14.62
C GLY A 46 -10.86 19.08 -15.07
N PRO A 47 -11.20 20.03 -14.18
CA PRO A 47 -11.47 21.43 -14.56
C PRO A 47 -10.27 22.18 -15.15
N THR A 48 -9.06 21.71 -14.87
CA THR A 48 -7.80 22.30 -15.33
C THR A 48 -7.06 21.42 -16.34
N VAL A 49 -7.67 20.32 -16.78
CA VAL A 49 -7.05 19.39 -17.71
C VAL A 49 -7.03 19.99 -19.11
N HIS A 50 -5.84 20.06 -19.71
CA HIS A 50 -5.66 20.37 -21.13
C HIS A 50 -5.19 19.11 -21.87
N ASN A 51 -6.15 18.37 -22.45
CA ASN A 51 -5.91 17.14 -23.20
C ASN A 51 -6.71 17.15 -24.52
N PRO A 52 -6.21 17.82 -25.57
CA PRO A 52 -6.92 17.93 -26.85
C PRO A 52 -7.19 16.58 -27.54
N SER A 53 -6.37 15.56 -27.26
CA SER A 53 -6.55 14.20 -27.77
C SER A 53 -7.68 13.43 -27.08
N GLY A 54 -8.04 13.79 -25.86
CA GLY A 54 -9.05 13.05 -25.08
C GLY A 54 -8.64 11.61 -24.75
N GLU A 55 -7.34 11.33 -24.72
CA GLU A 55 -6.80 9.99 -24.48
C GLU A 55 -6.35 9.83 -23.02
N ILE A 56 -6.60 8.66 -22.45
CA ILE A 56 -6.02 8.24 -21.17
C ILE A 56 -4.60 7.71 -21.46
N PRO A 57 -3.58 8.07 -20.65
CA PRO A 57 -2.23 7.54 -20.83
C PRO A 57 -2.19 6.00 -20.89
N ASN A 58 -1.64 5.46 -21.98
CA ASN A 58 -1.64 4.03 -22.28
C ASN A 58 -0.30 3.51 -22.83
N ASP A 59 0.79 4.26 -22.59
CA ASP A 59 2.13 3.82 -22.98
C ASP A 59 2.48 2.47 -22.33
N ASN A 60 3.24 1.63 -23.04
CA ASN A 60 3.66 0.31 -22.55
C ASN A 60 4.53 0.36 -21.28
N GLU A 61 5.18 1.50 -21.01
CA GLU A 61 5.93 1.72 -19.77
C GLU A 61 5.02 1.94 -18.55
N ILE A 62 3.73 2.25 -18.77
CA ILE A 62 2.76 2.48 -17.70
C ILE A 62 2.09 1.15 -17.33
N PRO A 63 2.21 0.69 -16.08
CA PRO A 63 1.58 -0.55 -15.66
C PRO A 63 0.06 -0.40 -15.64
N LEU A 64 -0.63 -1.47 -16.03
CA LEU A 64 -2.08 -1.56 -15.88
C LEU A 64 -2.47 -1.44 -14.39
N LEU A 65 -3.40 -0.52 -14.12
CA LEU A 65 -4.01 -0.39 -12.80
C LEU A 65 -4.98 -1.54 -12.55
N LEU A 66 -4.98 -2.03 -11.32
CA LEU A 66 -5.96 -3.02 -10.86
C LEU A 66 -7.33 -2.36 -10.67
N ASN A 67 -8.40 -3.13 -10.85
CA ASN A 67 -9.76 -2.66 -10.62
C ASN A 67 -10.00 -2.14 -9.21
N LYS A 68 -9.26 -2.65 -8.21
CA LYS A 68 -9.28 -2.18 -6.82
C LYS A 68 -7.86 -2.14 -6.26
N VAL A 69 -7.66 -1.31 -5.24
CA VAL A 69 -6.50 -1.37 -4.35
C VAL A 69 -6.72 -2.50 -3.36
N PHE A 70 -5.68 -3.30 -3.15
CA PHE A 70 -5.70 -4.42 -2.22
C PHE A 70 -4.57 -4.24 -1.20
N PRO A 71 -4.81 -4.55 0.09
CA PRO A 71 -3.74 -4.64 1.06
C PRO A 71 -2.78 -5.79 0.71
N CYS A 72 -1.54 -5.73 1.21
CA CYS A 72 -0.51 -6.69 0.82
C CYS A 72 -0.85 -8.13 1.22
N HIS A 73 -1.56 -8.30 2.34
CA HIS A 73 -1.94 -9.62 2.87
C HIS A 73 -2.99 -10.36 2.03
N GLU A 74 -3.71 -9.67 1.16
CA GLU A 74 -4.61 -10.30 0.18
C GLU A 74 -3.84 -10.89 -1.03
N VAL A 75 -2.58 -10.50 -1.22
CA VAL A 75 -1.76 -10.92 -2.36
C VAL A 75 -0.70 -11.95 -1.97
N VAL A 76 -0.08 -11.80 -0.79
CA VAL A 76 0.97 -12.70 -0.28
C VAL A 76 0.85 -12.88 1.23
N LYS A 77 1.42 -13.96 1.77
CA LYS A 77 1.51 -14.14 3.22
C LYS A 77 2.41 -13.05 3.86
N ILE A 78 1.85 -12.37 4.86
CA ILE A 78 2.55 -11.42 5.73
C ILE A 78 2.74 -12.05 7.10
N ASP A 79 3.91 -11.88 7.70
CA ASP A 79 4.24 -12.45 9.02
C ASP A 79 3.92 -11.48 10.16
N TYR A 80 4.09 -10.17 9.95
CA TYR A 80 3.78 -9.12 10.93
C TYR A 80 3.18 -7.87 10.29
N HIS A 81 2.41 -7.11 11.07
CA HIS A 81 1.81 -5.83 10.68
C HIS A 81 2.27 -4.72 11.63
N LEU A 82 2.78 -3.62 11.09
CA LEU A 82 3.15 -2.41 11.83
C LEU A 82 2.16 -1.29 11.48
N PRO A 83 1.15 -1.02 12.31
CA PRO A 83 0.12 -0.02 12.01
C PRO A 83 0.64 1.42 12.09
N GLY A 84 -0.01 2.33 11.35
CA GLY A 84 0.22 3.78 11.36
C GLY A 84 0.35 4.40 9.97
N CYS A 85 0.10 5.70 9.86
CA CYS A 85 0.13 6.43 8.59
C CYS A 85 1.00 7.71 8.63
N PRO A 86 2.32 7.61 8.95
CA PRO A 86 3.12 6.39 9.03
C PRO A 86 3.26 5.84 10.47
N PRO A 87 3.73 4.59 10.64
CA PRO A 87 4.11 4.06 11.95
C PRO A 87 5.17 4.94 12.61
N SER A 88 5.10 5.07 13.94
CA SER A 88 6.07 5.89 14.69
C SER A 88 7.50 5.32 14.58
N ALA A 89 8.50 6.19 14.71
CA ALA A 89 9.91 5.77 14.70
C ALA A 89 10.20 4.75 15.82
N ASP A 90 9.58 4.92 16.99
CA ASP A 90 9.70 3.99 18.12
C ASP A 90 9.07 2.63 17.81
N THR A 91 7.92 2.59 17.12
CA THR A 91 7.29 1.35 16.65
C THR A 91 8.22 0.59 15.71
N LEU A 92 8.85 1.29 14.74
CA LEU A 92 9.81 0.69 13.82
C LEU A 92 11.06 0.18 14.55
N TRP A 93 11.61 1.00 15.46
CA TRP A 93 12.79 0.67 16.24
C TRP A 93 12.58 -0.59 17.10
N GLN A 94 11.46 -0.66 17.82
CA GLN A 94 11.13 -1.81 18.65
C GLN A 94 10.95 -3.08 17.83
N ALA A 95 10.21 -3.02 16.71
CA ALA A 95 9.99 -4.16 15.84
C ALA A 95 11.32 -4.73 15.29
N LEU A 96 12.19 -3.85 14.80
CA LEU A 96 13.50 -4.25 14.27
C LEU A 96 14.40 -4.84 15.38
N THR A 97 14.44 -4.20 16.55
CA THR A 97 15.27 -4.66 17.68
C THR A 97 14.79 -6.00 18.23
N ALA A 98 13.47 -6.23 18.28
CA ALA A 98 12.89 -7.51 18.70
C ALA A 98 13.28 -8.64 17.74
N LEU A 99 13.14 -8.42 16.43
CA LEU A 99 13.50 -9.40 15.40
C LEU A 99 14.99 -9.74 15.41
N LEU A 100 15.86 -8.72 15.50
CA LEU A 100 17.31 -8.93 15.61
C LEU A 100 17.71 -9.68 16.89
N GLY A 101 16.96 -9.48 17.98
CA GLY A 101 17.15 -10.17 19.25
C GLY A 101 16.48 -11.54 19.34
N ASN A 102 15.86 -12.04 18.26
CA ASN A 102 15.07 -13.27 18.22
C ASN A 102 13.97 -13.33 19.32
N LYS A 103 13.36 -12.18 19.60
CA LYS A 103 12.24 -12.02 20.54
C LYS A 103 10.94 -11.85 19.76
N PRO A 104 9.78 -12.25 20.34
CA PRO A 104 8.49 -11.93 19.74
C PRO A 104 8.33 -10.41 19.65
N ILE A 105 7.68 -9.94 18.58
CA ILE A 105 7.31 -8.53 18.49
C ILE A 105 6.12 -8.30 19.40
N GLU A 106 6.34 -7.60 20.50
CA GLU A 106 5.30 -7.12 21.41
C GLU A 106 5.03 -5.65 21.08
N PHE A 107 3.79 -5.33 20.70
CA PHE A 107 3.36 -3.94 20.53
C PHE A 107 2.68 -3.47 21.81
N PRO A 108 3.37 -2.73 22.70
CA PRO A 108 2.69 -2.06 23.80
C PRO A 108 1.61 -1.14 23.23
N TYR A 109 0.44 -1.08 23.89
CA TYR A 109 -0.76 -0.40 23.41
C TYR A 109 -0.50 1.06 22.98
N GLU A 110 0.43 1.73 23.65
CA GLU A 110 0.86 3.12 23.40
C GLU A 110 1.45 3.34 21.99
N LEU A 111 1.94 2.28 21.34
CA LEU A 111 2.58 2.32 20.03
C LEU A 111 1.68 1.84 18.89
N ILE A 112 0.45 1.44 19.20
CA ILE A 112 -0.56 1.05 18.22
C ILE A 112 -1.35 2.31 17.85
N LYS A 113 -1.03 2.88 16.70
CA LYS A 113 -1.71 4.04 16.11
C LYS A 113 -2.13 3.72 14.69
N TYR A 114 -3.28 4.26 14.28
CA TYR A 114 -3.87 4.07 12.95
C TYR A 114 -4.18 5.40 12.26
N ASP A 115 -3.64 6.49 12.82
CA ASP A 115 -3.77 7.88 12.39
C ASP A 115 -2.42 8.45 11.92
#